data_AF-A0A317PIQ5-F1
#
_entry.id   AF-A0A317PIQ5-F1
#
_cell.length_a   1.000
_cell.length_b   1.000
_cell.length_c   1.000
_cell.angle_alpha   90.00
_cell.angle_beta   90.00
_cell.angle_gamma   90.00
#
_symmetry.space_group_name_H-M   'P 1'
#
loop_
_entity.id
_entity.type
_entity.pdbx_description
1 polymer ?
#
loop_
_entity_poly.entity_id
_entity_poly.type
_entity_poly.pdbx_seq_one_letter_code
_entity_poly.pdbx_strand_id
1 'polypeptide(L)'
;MSVLKHIGLMAALMLPLPAAAACFDLGKAEPHELSGMLSHRIFAGPPNFEDVQTGDTPEPGYILKLEAPICLTGDEDFADPDFAFDEVQLVSTDATGEAMVALNEQRVQVTLATPIPAMTGHHHRPLVAWVTAIEPEDGAASEGDGGASTVEAFYLALGSGDGASAAGFVIPEKTAKGPFSAKALSRFYGGLPEKLWLIELRKTGPNRFAVRYRFRSSSGTCDGRATVTTVQRKGRSFIAGIRAENGC
;
A
#
# COMPACT_ATOMS: atom_id res chain seq x y z
N MET A 1 34.30 52.57 23.91
CA MET A 1 33.54 51.59 24.72
C MET A 1 32.21 51.34 24.02
N SER A 2 32.07 50.27 23.26
CA SER A 2 30.81 49.91 22.60
C SER A 2 30.58 48.41 22.79
N VAL A 3 29.55 48.08 23.57
CA VAL A 3 29.23 46.71 24.01
C VAL A 3 28.23 46.13 23.02
N LEU A 4 28.67 45.14 22.24
CA LEU A 4 27.83 44.43 21.28
C LEU A 4 26.99 43.37 22.02
N LYS A 5 25.72 43.66 22.26
CA LYS A 5 24.74 42.73 22.86
C LYS A 5 24.53 41.53 21.93
N HIS A 6 24.89 40.34 22.40
CA HIS A 6 24.60 39.07 21.74
C HIS A 6 23.16 38.67 22.09
N ILE A 7 22.27 38.69 21.10
CA ILE A 7 20.92 38.12 21.21
C ILE A 7 21.06 36.62 20.93
N GLY A 8 21.01 35.81 21.99
CA GLY A 8 20.97 34.35 21.87
C GLY A 8 19.58 33.90 21.43
N LEU A 9 19.50 33.29 20.25
CA LEU A 9 18.30 32.64 19.74
C LEU A 9 18.21 31.24 20.39
N MET A 10 17.36 31.08 21.43
CA MET A 10 17.03 29.75 21.95
C MET A 10 16.09 29.05 20.96
N ALA A 11 16.60 28.05 20.25
CA ALA A 11 15.78 27.09 19.53
C ALA A 11 15.17 26.11 20.55
N ALA A 12 13.87 26.23 20.82
CA ALA A 12 13.14 25.26 21.60
C ALA A 12 13.01 23.95 20.80
N LEU A 13 13.69 22.89 21.26
CA LEU A 13 13.46 21.52 20.77
C LEU A 13 12.07 21.07 21.25
N MET A 14 11.08 21.07 20.37
CA MET A 14 9.83 20.36 20.59
C MET A 14 10.10 18.87 20.39
N LEU A 15 10.18 18.11 21.49
CA LEU A 15 10.17 16.65 21.46
C LEU A 15 8.72 16.18 21.19
N PRO A 16 8.49 15.29 20.21
CA PRO A 16 7.18 14.71 19.98
C PRO A 16 6.79 13.82 21.17
N LEU A 17 5.63 14.09 21.77
CA LEU A 17 5.03 13.21 22.77
C LEU A 17 4.54 11.92 22.10
N PRO A 18 4.69 10.74 22.73
CA PRO A 18 4.08 9.52 22.23
C PRO A 18 2.56 9.69 22.20
N ALA A 19 1.95 9.42 21.06
CA ALA A 19 0.50 9.35 20.96
C ALA A 19 0.01 8.19 21.85
N ALA A 20 -0.84 8.48 22.84
CA ALA A 20 -1.48 7.44 23.63
C ALA A 20 -2.37 6.59 22.71
N ALA A 21 -2.36 5.27 22.91
CA ALA A 21 -3.27 4.36 22.23
C ALA A 21 -4.73 4.79 22.51
N ALA A 22 -5.56 4.86 21.49
CA ALA A 22 -6.99 5.10 21.68
C ALA A 22 -7.61 3.81 22.24
N CYS A 23 -8.30 3.90 23.39
CA CYS A 23 -9.06 2.77 23.92
C CYS A 23 -10.52 2.83 23.45
N PHE A 24 -11.06 1.70 23.00
CA PHE A 24 -12.46 1.57 22.60
C PHE A 24 -13.26 0.82 23.65
N ASP A 25 -14.50 1.24 23.88
CA ASP A 25 -15.41 0.64 24.86
C ASP A 25 -16.34 -0.38 24.20
N LEU A 26 -16.06 -1.67 24.42
CA LEU A 26 -16.85 -2.77 23.85
C LEU A 26 -18.28 -2.79 24.39
N GLY A 27 -18.50 -2.29 25.62
CA GLY A 27 -19.84 -2.13 26.21
C GLY A 27 -20.70 -1.09 25.47
N LYS A 28 -20.06 -0.23 24.66
CA LYS A 28 -20.71 0.70 23.73
C LYS A 28 -20.72 0.21 22.28
N ALA A 29 -20.28 -1.02 22.03
CA ALA A 29 -20.08 -1.60 20.70
C ALA A 29 -19.08 -0.82 19.83
N GLU A 30 -18.07 -0.21 20.45
CA GLU A 30 -16.94 0.41 19.76
C GLU A 30 -15.82 -0.61 19.49
N PRO A 31 -14.94 -0.38 18.49
CA PRO A 31 -15.01 0.67 17.47
C PRO A 31 -16.07 0.39 16.40
N HIS A 32 -16.76 1.43 15.95
CA HIS A 32 -17.66 1.36 14.79
C HIS A 32 -16.95 1.50 13.46
N GLU A 33 -15.72 2.03 13.48
CA GLU A 33 -14.96 2.33 12.28
C GLU A 33 -13.47 2.25 12.58
N LEU A 34 -12.70 1.68 11.65
CA LEU A 34 -11.24 1.62 11.71
C LEU A 34 -10.65 1.82 10.31
N SER A 35 -9.42 2.32 10.27
CA SER A 35 -8.61 2.41 9.05
C SER A 35 -7.31 1.64 9.20
N GLY A 36 -6.84 1.06 8.10
CA GLY A 36 -5.58 0.33 8.09
C GLY A 36 -5.29 -0.38 6.78
N MET A 37 -4.22 -1.17 6.76
CA MET A 37 -3.89 -2.05 5.63
C MET A 37 -4.67 -3.37 5.75
N LEU A 38 -5.51 -3.65 4.77
CA LEU A 38 -6.22 -4.92 4.67
C LEU A 38 -5.29 -5.99 4.11
N SER A 39 -5.29 -7.17 4.72
CA SER A 39 -4.48 -8.27 4.23
C SER A 39 -5.16 -9.62 4.46
N HIS A 40 -5.21 -10.45 3.43
CA HIS A 40 -5.71 -11.81 3.49
C HIS A 40 -4.66 -12.73 4.14
N ARG A 41 -5.09 -13.59 5.06
CA ARG A 41 -4.26 -14.53 5.81
C ARG A 41 -4.89 -15.90 5.83
N ILE A 42 -4.05 -16.92 5.91
CA ILE A 42 -4.46 -18.29 6.21
C ILE A 42 -4.07 -18.55 7.65
N PHE A 43 -5.05 -18.88 8.47
CA PHE A 43 -4.86 -19.26 9.86
C PHE A 43 -4.91 -20.79 10.02
N ALA A 44 -4.33 -21.29 11.10
CA ALA A 44 -4.47 -22.68 11.49
C ALA A 44 -5.81 -22.88 12.19
N GLY A 45 -6.67 -23.71 11.60
CA GLY A 45 -7.95 -24.15 12.15
C GLY A 45 -7.85 -25.49 12.88
N PRO A 46 -8.96 -26.24 13.00
CA PRO A 46 -8.97 -27.54 13.66
C PRO A 46 -8.01 -28.55 13.02
N PRO A 47 -7.51 -29.54 13.80
CA PRO A 47 -7.88 -29.81 15.19
C PRO A 47 -7.08 -29.05 16.25
N ASN A 48 -5.84 -28.63 15.98
CA ASN A 48 -4.94 -28.09 17.00
C ASN A 48 -4.79 -26.57 16.97
N PHE A 49 -5.12 -25.91 15.85
CA PHE A 49 -5.03 -24.46 15.67
C PHE A 49 -3.60 -23.91 15.80
N GLU A 50 -2.59 -24.72 15.49
CA GLU A 50 -1.17 -24.39 15.62
C GLU A 50 -0.49 -24.17 14.25
N ASP A 51 -0.60 -25.14 13.33
CA ASP A 51 0.11 -25.09 12.06
C ASP A 51 -0.56 -25.93 10.95
N VAL A 52 -0.97 -25.25 9.89
CA VAL A 52 -1.54 -25.84 8.67
C VAL A 52 -0.56 -26.81 8.00
N GLN A 53 0.75 -26.55 8.08
CA GLN A 53 1.77 -27.43 7.51
C GLN A 53 1.88 -28.77 8.23
N THR A 54 1.45 -28.84 9.50
CA THR A 54 1.50 -30.06 10.33
C THR A 54 0.17 -30.80 10.44
N GLY A 55 -0.89 -30.29 9.79
CA GLY A 55 -2.16 -31.00 9.61
C GLY A 55 -3.41 -30.23 9.99
N ASP A 56 -3.29 -28.97 10.44
CA ASP A 56 -4.47 -28.15 10.73
C ASP A 56 -5.18 -27.68 9.46
N THR A 57 -6.50 -27.53 9.57
CA THR A 57 -7.35 -27.08 8.46
C THR A 57 -7.06 -25.60 8.18
N PRO A 58 -6.74 -25.20 6.94
CA PRO A 58 -6.51 -23.79 6.63
C PRO A 58 -7.81 -23.00 6.72
N GLU A 59 -7.81 -21.93 7.53
CA GLU A 59 -8.93 -21.01 7.67
C GLU A 59 -8.57 -19.66 7.03
N PRO A 60 -9.18 -19.28 5.89
CA PRO A 60 -8.95 -17.98 5.30
C PRO A 60 -9.63 -16.89 6.15
N GLY A 61 -8.94 -15.78 6.35
CA GLY A 61 -9.50 -14.60 6.99
C GLY A 61 -8.73 -13.33 6.67
N TYR A 62 -9.16 -12.21 7.23
CA TYR A 62 -8.57 -10.91 6.96
C TYR A 62 -8.05 -10.27 8.25
N ILE A 63 -6.90 -9.62 8.13
CA ILE A 63 -6.34 -8.76 9.16
C ILE A 63 -6.33 -7.32 8.65
N LEU A 64 -6.80 -6.40 9.50
CA LEU A 64 -6.56 -4.97 9.34
C LEU A 64 -5.39 -4.56 10.23
N LYS A 65 -4.29 -4.10 9.62
CA LYS A 65 -3.15 -3.51 10.33
C LYS A 65 -3.36 -2.02 10.51
N LEU A 66 -3.51 -1.57 11.75
CA LEU A 66 -3.72 -0.17 12.13
C LEU A 66 -2.40 0.61 12.08
N GLU A 67 -2.49 1.93 11.91
CA GLU A 67 -1.32 2.83 11.94
C GLU A 67 -0.79 3.07 13.35
N ALA A 68 -1.69 3.08 14.32
CA ALA A 68 -1.41 3.29 15.72
C ALA A 68 -2.05 2.18 16.53
N PRO A 69 -1.39 1.73 17.62
CA PRO A 69 -1.97 0.72 18.49
C PRO A 69 -3.19 1.29 19.22
N ILE A 70 -4.13 0.40 19.53
CA ILE A 70 -5.38 0.66 20.25
C ILE A 70 -5.47 -0.28 21.46
N CYS A 71 -6.38 0.01 22.37
CA CYS A 71 -6.70 -0.82 23.53
C CYS A 71 -8.22 -1.07 23.61
N LEU A 72 -8.64 -2.03 24.42
CA LEU A 72 -10.05 -2.32 24.66
C LEU A 72 -10.41 -2.06 26.13
N THR A 73 -11.65 -1.65 26.35
CA THR A 73 -12.28 -1.47 27.66
C THR A 73 -13.74 -1.92 27.59
N GLY A 74 -14.46 -1.88 28.72
CA GLY A 74 -15.90 -2.13 28.74
C GLY A 74 -16.32 -3.61 28.76
N ASP A 75 -15.34 -4.51 28.85
CA ASP A 75 -15.52 -5.93 29.13
C ASP A 75 -14.55 -6.32 30.26
N GLU A 76 -15.06 -6.81 31.38
CA GLU A 76 -14.24 -7.05 32.59
C GLU A 76 -13.40 -8.32 32.51
N ASP A 77 -13.71 -9.22 31.57
CA ASP A 77 -13.10 -10.55 31.50
C ASP A 77 -12.00 -10.62 30.43
N PHE A 78 -12.15 -9.90 29.32
CA PHE A 78 -11.30 -10.05 28.13
C PHE A 78 -10.77 -8.73 27.55
N ALA A 79 -11.21 -7.56 28.04
CA ALA A 79 -10.65 -6.28 27.63
C ALA A 79 -9.67 -5.72 28.68
N ASP A 80 -8.42 -5.49 28.27
CA ASP A 80 -7.36 -4.94 29.11
C ASP A 80 -6.90 -3.58 28.55
N PRO A 81 -7.12 -2.45 29.27
CA PRO A 81 -6.68 -1.13 28.83
C PRO A 81 -5.15 -0.97 28.78
N ASP A 82 -4.39 -1.79 29.52
CA ASP A 82 -2.92 -1.73 29.53
C ASP A 82 -2.31 -2.55 28.37
N PHE A 83 -3.12 -3.36 27.68
CA PHE A 83 -2.69 -4.15 26.53
C PHE A 83 -3.03 -3.45 25.20
N ALA A 84 -2.00 -2.86 24.59
CA ALA A 84 -2.13 -2.20 23.29
C ALA A 84 -1.77 -3.14 22.12
N PHE A 85 -2.56 -3.11 21.05
CA PHE A 85 -2.38 -3.93 19.85
C PHE A 85 -2.77 -3.15 18.58
N ASP A 86 -2.30 -3.59 17.42
CA ASP A 86 -2.50 -2.88 16.14
C ASP A 86 -3.02 -3.78 15.01
N GLU A 87 -3.46 -5.00 15.33
CA GLU A 87 -4.03 -5.93 14.35
C GLU A 87 -5.42 -6.38 14.79
N VAL A 88 -6.38 -6.21 13.88
CA VAL A 88 -7.78 -6.58 14.08
C VAL A 88 -8.14 -7.68 13.11
N GLN A 89 -8.79 -8.73 13.60
CA GLN A 89 -9.34 -9.77 12.74
C GLN A 89 -10.69 -9.30 12.20
N LEU A 90 -10.81 -9.29 10.87
CA LEU A 90 -12.03 -8.91 10.18
C LEU A 90 -12.75 -10.14 9.66
N VAL A 91 -14.06 -10.19 9.93
CA VAL A 91 -14.97 -11.21 9.40
C VAL A 91 -15.76 -10.60 8.25
N SER A 92 -15.62 -11.18 7.06
CA SER A 92 -16.41 -10.79 5.89
C SER A 92 -17.87 -11.22 6.04
N THR A 93 -18.78 -10.44 5.47
CA THR A 93 -20.18 -10.85 5.26
C THR A 93 -20.41 -11.20 3.79
N ASP A 94 -21.57 -11.80 3.46
CA ASP A 94 -21.97 -12.04 2.07
C ASP A 94 -21.97 -10.75 1.23
N ALA A 95 -22.24 -9.60 1.85
CA ALA A 95 -22.26 -8.30 1.18
C ALA A 95 -20.86 -7.70 0.95
N THR A 96 -19.87 -8.03 1.79
CA THR A 96 -18.54 -7.39 1.77
C THR A 96 -17.43 -8.28 1.22
N GLY A 97 -17.68 -9.58 1.05
CA GLY A 97 -16.67 -10.56 0.62
C GLY A 97 -15.95 -10.19 -0.70
N GLU A 98 -16.69 -9.85 -1.76
CA GLU A 98 -16.09 -9.48 -3.05
C GLU A 98 -15.21 -8.21 -2.94
N ALA A 99 -15.68 -7.21 -2.19
CA ALA A 99 -14.94 -5.96 -1.98
C ALA A 99 -13.66 -6.18 -1.17
N MET A 100 -13.70 -7.02 -0.13
CA MET A 100 -12.52 -7.37 0.66
C MET A 100 -11.47 -8.12 -0.17
N VAL A 101 -11.89 -9.00 -1.09
CA VAL A 101 -10.98 -9.64 -2.06
C VAL A 101 -10.35 -8.58 -2.97
N ALA A 102 -11.15 -7.66 -3.51
CA ALA A 102 -10.67 -6.62 -4.43
C ALA A 102 -9.71 -5.62 -3.77
N LEU A 103 -9.91 -5.33 -2.49
CA LEU A 103 -9.13 -4.38 -1.69
C LEU A 103 -7.99 -5.04 -0.90
N ASN A 104 -7.69 -6.31 -1.16
CA ASN A 104 -6.58 -7.00 -0.50
C ASN A 104 -5.24 -6.28 -0.73
N GLU A 105 -4.44 -6.16 0.32
CA GLU A 105 -3.17 -5.42 0.37
C GLU A 105 -3.32 -3.92 0.05
N GLN A 106 -4.51 -3.35 0.26
CA GLN A 106 -4.77 -1.91 0.14
C GLN A 106 -5.09 -1.29 1.50
N ARG A 107 -4.95 0.03 1.59
CA ARG A 107 -5.46 0.79 2.72
C ARG A 107 -6.95 1.02 2.58
N VAL A 108 -7.67 0.71 3.63
CA VAL A 108 -9.13 0.72 3.65
C VAL A 108 -9.63 1.40 4.91
N GLN A 109 -10.82 1.95 4.81
CA GLN A 109 -11.67 2.32 5.92
C GLN A 109 -12.80 1.30 5.98
N VAL A 110 -13.06 0.75 7.18
CA VAL A 110 -14.06 -0.29 7.40
C VAL A 110 -15.09 0.17 8.43
N THR A 111 -16.36 -0.04 8.13
CA THR A 111 -17.44 0.08 9.11
C THR A 111 -17.67 -1.29 9.75
N LEU A 112 -17.66 -1.31 11.07
CA LEU A 112 -17.65 -2.51 11.90
C LEU A 112 -18.97 -2.70 12.62
N ALA A 113 -19.39 -3.96 12.73
CA ALA A 113 -20.46 -4.38 13.60
C ALA A 113 -19.98 -5.48 14.56
N THR A 114 -20.59 -5.50 15.73
CA THR A 114 -20.38 -6.53 16.76
C THR A 114 -18.90 -6.73 17.09
N PRO A 115 -18.16 -5.67 17.46
CA PRO A 115 -16.79 -5.84 17.95
C PRO A 115 -16.81 -6.68 19.22
N ILE A 116 -16.02 -7.75 19.24
CA ILE A 116 -15.88 -8.65 20.39
C ILE A 116 -14.41 -8.89 20.71
N PRO A 117 -14.06 -9.12 21.98
CA PRO A 117 -12.70 -9.45 22.34
C PRO A 117 -12.35 -10.88 21.93
N ALA A 118 -11.06 -11.20 21.91
CA ALA A 118 -10.58 -12.55 21.74
C ALA A 118 -10.92 -13.44 22.95
N MET A 119 -12.11 -14.05 22.95
CA MET A 119 -12.59 -14.89 24.07
C MET A 119 -12.12 -16.34 24.01
N THR A 120 -11.69 -16.84 22.84
CA THR A 120 -11.32 -18.25 22.64
C THR A 120 -10.01 -18.36 21.87
N GLY A 121 -9.38 -19.54 21.92
CA GLY A 121 -8.22 -19.86 21.07
C GLY A 121 -8.52 -19.90 19.57
N HIS A 122 -9.79 -19.69 19.16
CA HIS A 122 -10.22 -19.60 17.76
C HIS A 122 -10.24 -18.17 17.21
N HIS A 123 -10.01 -17.17 18.07
CA HIS A 123 -9.83 -15.78 17.64
C HIS A 123 -8.34 -15.53 17.45
N HIS A 124 -7.95 -15.12 16.24
CA HIS A 124 -6.56 -14.95 15.87
C HIS A 124 -6.01 -13.57 16.25
N ARG A 125 -6.87 -12.59 16.59
CA ARG A 125 -6.46 -11.25 17.07
C ARG A 125 -7.29 -10.77 18.25
N PRO A 126 -6.72 -9.86 19.08
CA PRO A 126 -7.36 -9.35 20.30
C PRO A 126 -8.76 -8.76 20.09
N LEU A 127 -9.01 -8.19 18.91
CA LEU A 127 -10.32 -7.70 18.48
C LEU A 127 -10.77 -8.47 17.23
N VAL A 128 -12.00 -8.96 17.26
CA VAL A 128 -12.71 -9.55 16.11
C VAL A 128 -13.94 -8.70 15.81
N ALA A 129 -14.16 -8.35 14.54
CA ALA A 129 -15.33 -7.55 14.14
C ALA A 129 -15.84 -7.91 12.74
N TRP A 130 -17.13 -7.70 12.49
CA TRP A 130 -17.78 -7.97 11.21
C TRP A 130 -17.80 -6.72 10.34
N VAL A 131 -17.37 -6.86 9.08
CA VAL A 131 -17.29 -5.74 8.14
C VAL A 131 -18.63 -5.56 7.46
N THR A 132 -19.30 -4.46 7.76
CA THR A 132 -20.61 -4.09 7.18
C THR A 132 -20.48 -3.16 5.97
N ALA A 133 -19.40 -2.39 5.90
CA ALA A 133 -19.00 -1.62 4.73
C ALA A 133 -17.47 -1.56 4.67
N ILE A 134 -16.93 -1.47 3.47
CA ILE A 134 -15.51 -1.30 3.23
C ILE A 134 -15.30 -0.42 2.01
N GLU A 135 -14.46 0.58 2.17
CA GLU A 135 -14.08 1.49 1.11
C GLU A 135 -12.56 1.65 1.13
N PRO A 136 -11.91 1.87 -0.02
CA PRO A 136 -10.54 2.36 0.00
C PRO A 136 -10.52 3.66 0.81
N GLU A 137 -9.59 3.78 1.76
CA GLU A 137 -9.46 5.02 2.53
C GLU A 137 -9.14 6.15 1.53
N ASP A 138 -9.93 7.23 1.52
CA ASP A 138 -9.69 8.36 0.63
C ASP A 138 -8.29 8.94 0.93
N GLY A 139 -7.36 8.66 0.01
CA GLY A 139 -5.91 8.76 0.24
C GLY A 139 -5.11 7.57 -0.31
N ALA A 140 -5.76 6.42 -0.51
CA ALA A 140 -5.24 5.21 -1.12
C ALA A 140 -5.72 4.98 -2.57
N ALA A 141 -6.74 5.72 -3.02
CA ALA A 141 -7.13 5.83 -4.43
C ALA A 141 -7.34 7.31 -4.84
N SER A 142 -6.25 7.99 -5.21
CA SER A 142 -6.16 9.32 -5.88
C SER A 142 -6.53 10.54 -5.01
N GLU A 143 -5.57 11.34 -4.54
CA GLU A 143 -4.93 12.40 -5.34
C GLU A 143 -3.38 12.44 -5.25
N GLY A 144 -2.77 11.49 -4.54
CA GLY A 144 -1.33 11.46 -4.31
C GLY A 144 -0.52 10.54 -5.24
N ASP A 145 -1.01 9.36 -5.60
CA ASP A 145 -0.08 8.30 -6.02
C ASP A 145 -0.48 7.42 -7.21
N GLY A 146 -1.63 7.67 -7.84
CA GLY A 146 -1.97 6.99 -9.11
C GLY A 146 -0.89 7.19 -10.18
N GLY A 147 -0.14 8.30 -10.10
CA GLY A 147 1.03 8.53 -10.92
C GLY A 147 2.16 7.53 -10.64
N ALA A 148 2.55 7.28 -9.39
CA ALA A 148 3.65 6.35 -9.10
C ALA A 148 3.28 4.92 -9.48
N SER A 149 2.07 4.45 -9.13
CA SER A 149 1.63 3.10 -9.50
C SER A 149 1.58 2.93 -11.02
N THR A 150 1.19 3.97 -11.77
CA THR A 150 1.25 3.96 -13.24
C THR A 150 2.69 3.84 -13.75
N VAL A 151 3.64 4.56 -13.13
CA VAL A 151 5.05 4.50 -13.51
C VAL A 151 5.67 3.14 -13.17
N GLU A 152 5.39 2.61 -11.98
CA GLU A 152 5.85 1.30 -11.54
C GLU A 152 5.33 0.18 -12.45
N ALA A 153 4.02 0.14 -12.69
CA ALA A 153 3.39 -0.86 -13.56
C ALA A 153 3.91 -0.78 -15.01
N PHE A 154 4.18 0.44 -15.50
CA PHE A 154 4.83 0.62 -16.80
C PHE A 154 6.21 -0.04 -16.85
N TYR A 155 7.10 0.26 -15.89
CA TYR A 155 8.45 -0.31 -15.86
C TYR A 155 8.46 -1.82 -15.60
N LEU A 156 7.52 -2.33 -14.80
CA LEU A 156 7.31 -3.77 -14.62
C LEU A 156 6.95 -4.45 -15.95
N ALA A 157 6.02 -3.88 -16.71
CA ALA A 157 5.64 -4.40 -18.02
C ALA A 157 6.82 -4.38 -19.02
N LEU A 158 7.66 -3.34 -18.98
CA LEU A 158 8.91 -3.31 -19.76
C LEU A 158 9.87 -4.43 -19.33
N GLY A 159 10.04 -4.67 -18.03
CA GLY A 159 10.86 -5.77 -17.51
C GLY A 159 10.41 -7.15 -18.01
N SER A 160 9.11 -7.37 -18.10
CA SER A 160 8.50 -8.58 -18.66
C SER A 160 8.59 -8.67 -20.19
N GLY A 161 9.02 -7.60 -20.88
CA GLY A 161 8.99 -7.51 -22.34
C GLY A 161 7.58 -7.37 -22.93
N ASP A 162 6.58 -7.08 -22.08
CA ASP A 162 5.19 -6.91 -22.48
C ASP A 162 4.91 -5.45 -22.87
N GLY A 163 5.30 -5.14 -24.11
CA GLY A 163 5.03 -3.83 -24.70
C GLY A 163 3.55 -3.50 -24.85
N ALA A 164 2.64 -4.48 -24.92
CA ALA A 164 1.21 -4.23 -25.04
C ALA A 164 0.66 -3.67 -23.72
N SER A 165 0.99 -4.31 -22.60
CA SER A 165 0.65 -3.80 -21.27
C SER A 165 1.35 -2.47 -20.99
N ALA A 166 2.65 -2.36 -21.31
CA ALA A 166 3.40 -1.12 -21.11
C ALA A 166 2.80 0.07 -21.88
N ALA A 167 2.42 -0.12 -23.15
CA ALA A 167 1.75 0.92 -23.93
C ALA A 167 0.43 1.36 -23.28
N GLY A 168 -0.30 0.47 -22.60
CA GLY A 168 -1.54 0.79 -21.90
C GLY A 168 -1.41 1.83 -20.78
N PHE A 169 -0.20 2.06 -20.26
CA PHE A 169 0.07 3.07 -19.21
C PHE A 169 0.50 4.43 -19.78
N VAL A 170 0.77 4.53 -21.09
CA VAL A 170 1.16 5.77 -21.76
C VAL A 170 -0.08 6.42 -22.38
N ILE A 171 -0.11 7.76 -22.47
CA ILE A 171 -1.22 8.46 -23.12
C ILE A 171 -1.47 7.91 -24.56
N PRO A 172 -2.73 7.68 -24.96
CA PRO A 172 -3.04 7.00 -26.23
C PRO A 172 -2.45 7.70 -27.47
N GLU A 173 -2.29 9.02 -27.44
CA GLU A 173 -1.74 9.78 -28.57
C GLU A 173 -0.28 9.41 -28.88
N LYS A 174 0.45 8.84 -27.91
CA LYS A 174 1.85 8.43 -28.05
C LYS A 174 2.05 6.96 -28.39
N THR A 175 1.01 6.13 -28.27
CA THR A 175 1.14 4.66 -28.42
C THR A 175 0.72 4.17 -29.79
N ALA A 176 0.05 5.01 -30.59
CA ALA A 176 -0.38 4.66 -31.94
C ALA A 176 0.79 4.30 -32.88
N LYS A 177 1.93 4.99 -32.75
CA LYS A 177 3.14 4.76 -33.55
C LYS A 177 4.40 5.26 -32.83
N GLY A 178 5.57 4.79 -33.26
CA GLY A 178 6.85 5.22 -32.71
C GLY A 178 7.29 4.43 -31.47
N PRO A 179 8.18 4.98 -30.64
CA PRO A 179 8.90 4.23 -29.60
C PRO A 179 8.00 3.70 -28.47
N PHE A 180 6.87 4.36 -28.20
CA PHE A 180 5.89 3.91 -27.20
C PHE A 180 4.80 2.98 -27.76
N SER A 181 4.88 2.61 -29.04
CA SER A 181 3.93 1.62 -29.58
C SER A 181 4.19 0.25 -28.98
N ALA A 182 3.12 -0.53 -28.76
CA ALA A 182 3.22 -1.88 -28.21
C ALA A 182 4.27 -2.75 -28.93
N LYS A 183 4.26 -2.69 -30.27
CA LYS A 183 5.22 -3.41 -31.11
C LYS A 183 6.66 -2.95 -30.89
N ALA A 184 6.90 -1.65 -30.76
CA ALA A 184 8.25 -1.12 -30.54
C ALA A 184 8.78 -1.51 -29.15
N LEU A 185 7.94 -1.35 -28.11
CA LEU A 185 8.27 -1.69 -26.73
C LEU A 185 8.54 -3.20 -26.59
N SER A 186 7.65 -4.07 -27.08
CA SER A 186 7.86 -5.52 -27.04
C SER A 186 9.12 -5.95 -27.79
N ARG A 187 9.39 -5.36 -28.96
CA ARG A 187 10.60 -5.68 -29.73
C ARG A 187 11.86 -5.31 -28.97
N PHE A 188 11.93 -4.10 -28.44
CA PHE A 188 13.13 -3.62 -27.77
C PHE A 188 13.32 -4.34 -26.43
N TYR A 189 12.36 -4.23 -25.52
CA TYR A 189 12.49 -4.72 -24.15
C TYR A 189 12.35 -6.24 -24.04
N GLY A 190 11.54 -6.86 -24.90
CA GLY A 190 11.43 -8.32 -24.97
C GLY A 190 12.71 -8.99 -25.50
N GLY A 191 13.45 -8.29 -26.38
CA GLY A 191 14.69 -8.78 -26.98
C GLY A 191 15.96 -8.58 -26.13
N LEU A 192 15.84 -8.02 -24.92
CA LEU A 192 17.00 -7.76 -24.07
C LEU A 192 17.61 -9.08 -23.53
N PRO A 193 18.94 -9.27 -23.66
CA PRO A 193 19.66 -10.38 -23.02
C PRO A 193 19.52 -10.43 -21.50
N GLU A 194 19.43 -9.28 -20.83
CA GLU A 194 19.00 -9.20 -19.43
C GLU A 194 17.85 -8.22 -19.31
N LYS A 195 16.80 -8.65 -18.61
CA LYS A 195 15.55 -7.90 -18.46
C LYS A 195 15.77 -6.58 -17.75
N LEU A 196 14.86 -5.64 -18.02
CA LEU A 196 14.82 -4.38 -17.31
C LEU A 196 14.36 -4.58 -15.87
N TRP A 197 15.09 -3.98 -14.94
CA TRP A 197 14.74 -3.88 -13.53
C TRP A 197 14.58 -2.42 -13.15
N LEU A 198 13.45 -2.06 -12.57
CA LEU A 198 13.28 -0.79 -11.88
C LEU A 198 14.03 -0.89 -10.55
N ILE A 199 14.98 0.01 -10.31
CA ILE A 199 15.81 0.01 -9.11
C ILE A 199 15.32 1.07 -8.11
N GLU A 200 14.88 2.22 -8.60
CA GLU A 200 14.39 3.30 -7.76
C GLU A 200 13.22 4.01 -8.45
N LEU A 201 12.21 4.36 -7.67
CA LEU A 201 11.11 5.25 -8.05
C LEU A 201 10.92 6.24 -6.90
N ARG A 202 11.02 7.52 -7.21
CA ARG A 202 10.86 8.59 -6.22
C ARG A 202 9.98 9.70 -6.77
N LYS A 203 8.93 10.06 -6.02
CA LYS A 203 8.11 11.22 -6.35
C LYS A 203 8.92 12.50 -6.15
N THR A 204 8.96 13.37 -7.16
CA THR A 204 9.70 14.64 -7.15
C THR A 204 8.80 15.86 -7.33
N GLY A 205 7.51 15.64 -7.61
CA GLY A 205 6.48 16.67 -7.64
C GLY A 205 5.10 16.03 -7.79
N PRO A 206 4.01 16.82 -7.89
CA PRO A 206 2.65 16.29 -7.94
C PRO A 206 2.44 15.24 -9.04
N ASN A 207 3.01 15.48 -10.23
CA ASN A 207 2.92 14.61 -11.41
C ASN A 207 4.31 14.27 -11.98
N ARG A 208 5.36 14.28 -11.15
CA ARG A 208 6.74 14.03 -11.59
C ARG A 208 7.41 12.99 -10.70
N PHE A 209 8.11 12.07 -11.35
CA PHE A 209 8.79 10.95 -10.71
C PHE A 209 10.18 10.83 -11.28
N ALA A 210 11.19 10.71 -10.42
CA ALA A 210 12.53 10.28 -10.81
C ALA A 210 12.60 8.75 -10.73
N VAL A 211 13.15 8.11 -11.76
CA VAL A 211 13.34 6.67 -11.79
C VAL A 211 14.79 6.32 -12.12
N ARG A 212 15.25 5.20 -11.58
CA ARG A 212 16.48 4.53 -11.98
C ARG A 212 16.18 3.10 -12.37
N TYR A 213 16.71 2.64 -13.49
CA TYR A 213 16.49 1.30 -14.01
C TYR A 213 17.76 0.73 -14.61
N ARG A 214 17.84 -0.60 -14.73
CA ARG A 214 18.99 -1.27 -15.33
C ARG A 214 18.55 -2.40 -16.25
N PHE A 215 19.28 -2.57 -17.36
CA PHE A 215 19.16 -3.74 -18.24
C PHE A 215 20.47 -3.99 -18.98
N ARG A 216 20.59 -5.13 -19.66
CA ARG A 216 21.68 -5.40 -20.60
C ARG A 216 21.15 -5.54 -22.01
N SER A 217 21.73 -4.80 -22.94
CA SER A 217 21.51 -4.89 -24.38
C SER A 217 22.71 -5.53 -25.07
N SER A 218 22.61 -5.75 -26.39
CA SER A 218 23.76 -6.18 -27.20
C SER A 218 24.89 -5.15 -27.24
N SER A 219 24.60 -3.86 -27.04
CA SER A 219 25.59 -2.78 -26.99
C SER A 219 26.20 -2.55 -25.60
N GLY A 220 25.77 -3.32 -24.59
CA GLY A 220 26.29 -3.25 -23.22
C GLY A 220 25.21 -3.01 -22.16
N THR A 221 25.66 -2.76 -20.94
CA THR A 221 24.81 -2.51 -19.77
C THR A 221 24.33 -1.07 -19.74
N CYS A 222 23.03 -0.90 -19.52
CA CYS A 222 22.39 0.39 -19.24
C CYS A 222 22.09 0.51 -17.75
N ASP A 223 22.54 1.59 -17.10
CA ASP A 223 22.05 2.06 -15.79
C ASP A 223 21.43 3.45 -16.02
N GLY A 224 20.14 3.43 -16.37
CA GLY A 224 19.40 4.56 -16.87
C GLY A 224 18.68 5.31 -15.75
N ARG A 225 18.59 6.63 -15.93
CA ARG A 225 17.80 7.54 -15.10
C ARG A 225 16.87 8.35 -15.99
N ALA A 226 15.67 8.60 -15.50
CA ALA A 226 14.71 9.43 -16.20
C ALA A 226 13.81 10.19 -15.23
N THR A 227 13.32 11.33 -15.69
CA THR A 227 12.15 11.98 -15.11
C THR A 227 10.91 11.57 -15.90
N VAL A 228 9.94 10.99 -15.22
CA VAL A 228 8.62 10.63 -15.77
C VAL A 228 7.59 11.67 -15.34
N THR A 229 6.77 12.12 -16.29
CA THR A 229 5.65 13.03 -16.03
C THR A 229 4.34 12.31 -16.32
N THR A 230 3.40 12.38 -15.38
CA THR A 230 2.07 11.77 -15.51
C THR A 230 0.98 12.81 -15.73
N VAL A 231 -0.19 12.36 -16.17
CA VAL A 231 -1.40 13.17 -16.28
C VAL A 231 -2.61 12.31 -15.88
N GLN A 232 -3.54 12.91 -15.14
CA GLN A 232 -4.84 12.32 -14.83
C GLN A 232 -5.83 12.58 -15.98
N ARG A 233 -6.52 11.55 -16.45
CA ARG A 233 -7.61 11.64 -17.44
C ARG A 233 -8.75 10.71 -17.03
N LYS A 234 -9.94 11.28 -16.81
CA LYS A 234 -11.15 10.52 -16.42
C LYS A 234 -10.88 9.58 -15.22
N GLY A 235 -10.19 10.08 -14.19
CA GLY A 235 -9.87 9.32 -12.98
C GLY A 235 -8.73 8.30 -13.11
N ARG A 236 -8.07 8.19 -14.27
CA ARG A 236 -6.92 7.31 -14.49
C ARG A 236 -5.65 8.10 -14.79
N SER A 237 -4.54 7.70 -14.17
CA SER A 237 -3.22 8.26 -14.45
C SER A 237 -2.58 7.61 -15.68
N PHE A 238 -1.90 8.42 -16.48
CA PHE A 238 -1.14 8.00 -17.66
C PHE A 238 0.23 8.67 -17.68
N ILE A 239 1.24 7.99 -18.23
CA ILE A 239 2.52 8.61 -18.55
C ILE A 239 2.33 9.56 -19.74
N ALA A 240 2.50 10.85 -19.47
CA ALA A 240 2.47 11.91 -20.48
C ALA A 240 3.84 12.10 -21.13
N GLY A 241 4.94 11.79 -20.44
CA GLY A 241 6.28 11.89 -20.99
C GLY A 241 7.36 11.27 -20.13
N ILE A 242 8.43 10.83 -20.77
CA ILE A 242 9.65 10.33 -20.14
C ILE A 242 10.80 11.12 -20.73
N ARG A 243 11.62 11.72 -19.87
CA ARG A 243 12.84 12.43 -20.25
C ARG A 243 14.02 11.70 -19.64
N ALA A 244 14.84 11.05 -20.47
CA ALA A 244 16.09 10.45 -20.02
C ALA A 244 17.04 11.53 -19.50
N GLU A 245 17.69 11.26 -18.37
CA GLU A 245 18.67 12.12 -17.72
C GLU A 245 20.10 11.69 -18.06
N ASN A 246 20.29 10.42 -18.39
CA ASN A 246 21.50 9.90 -19.00
C ASN A 246 21.16 9.00 -20.20
N GLY A 247 22.08 8.97 -21.15
CA GLY A 247 21.97 8.15 -22.34
C GLY A 247 22.39 6.72 -22.01
N CYS A 248 21.40 5.88 -21.79
CA CYS A 248 21.37 4.62 -22.53
C CYS A 248 20.67 4.90 -23.86
#